data_AF-A0A8R7RG90-F1
#
_entry.id   AF-A0A8R7RG90-F1
#
_cell.length_a   1.000
_cell.length_b   1.000
_cell.length_c   1.000
_cell.angle_alpha   90.00
_cell.angle_beta   90.00
_cell.angle_gamma   90.00
#
_symmetry.space_group_name_H-M   'P 1'
#
loop_
_entity.id
_entity.type
_entity.pdbx_description
1 polymer ?
#
loop_
_entity_poly.entity_id
_entity_poly.type
_entity_poly.pdbx_seq_one_letter_code
_entity_poly.pdbx_strand_id
1 'polypeptide(L)'
;MRTAGRTPATRAISCVLLLLLAVASQGAAAAAITKGDFPQGFVFGTGSSAYQIEGAVAEDGRKPSIWDTFTHSGYSADGATADVTADQYHKYKEDVKLLSQMGVDAYRFSIAWPRLIPGKVIPTVLVKAPHVLNNVFQRS
;
A
#
# COMPACT_ATOMS: atom_id res chain seq x y z
N MET A 1 -30.29 66.21 20.88
CA MET A 1 -29.76 64.84 21.07
C MET A 1 -30.24 63.98 19.90
N ARG A 2 -29.50 63.95 18.78
CA ARG A 2 -29.89 63.16 17.58
C ARG A 2 -28.99 61.93 17.51
N THR A 3 -29.55 60.77 17.73
CA THR A 3 -28.88 59.49 17.46
C THR A 3 -28.67 59.37 15.96
N ALA A 4 -27.43 59.41 15.49
CA ALA A 4 -27.08 59.20 14.10
C ALA A 4 -27.45 57.75 13.71
N GLY A 5 -28.60 57.58 13.06
CA GLY A 5 -29.04 56.29 12.54
C GLY A 5 -28.09 55.84 11.44
N ARG A 6 -27.38 54.72 11.66
CA ARG A 6 -26.55 54.08 10.63
C ARG A 6 -27.43 53.77 9.42
N THR A 7 -27.02 54.22 8.23
CA THR A 7 -27.77 54.04 6.98
C THR A 7 -27.83 52.55 6.60
N PRO A 8 -28.89 52.10 5.91
CA PRO A 8 -29.09 50.69 5.55
C PRO A 8 -27.92 50.12 4.73
N ALA A 9 -27.27 50.95 3.90
CA ALA A 9 -26.07 50.59 3.14
C ALA A 9 -24.89 50.22 4.04
N THR A 10 -24.65 50.94 5.14
CA THR A 10 -23.58 50.62 6.10
C THR A 10 -23.84 49.29 6.80
N ARG A 11 -25.10 48.95 7.07
CA ARG A 11 -25.47 47.65 7.67
C ARG A 11 -25.27 46.51 6.66
N ALA A 12 -25.68 46.71 5.41
CA ALA A 12 -25.51 45.72 4.34
C ALA A 12 -24.03 45.41 4.06
N ILE A 13 -23.19 46.45 3.93
CA ILE A 13 -21.74 46.29 3.71
C ILE A 13 -21.08 45.57 4.88
N SER A 14 -21.45 45.93 6.12
CA SER A 14 -20.93 45.25 7.31
C SER A 14 -21.34 43.79 7.37
N CYS A 15 -22.58 43.45 6.98
CA CYS A 15 -23.03 42.05 6.91
C CYS A 15 -22.28 41.27 5.83
N VAL A 16 -22.06 41.87 4.66
CA VAL A 16 -21.32 41.21 3.56
C VAL A 16 -19.85 40.99 3.95
N LEU A 17 -19.20 41.96 4.59
CA LEU A 17 -17.84 41.81 5.12
C LEU A 17 -17.76 40.72 6.19
N LEU A 18 -18.72 40.66 7.11
CA LEU A 18 -18.79 39.61 8.14
C LEU A 18 -19.03 38.24 7.52
N LEU A 19 -19.87 38.14 6.50
CA LEU A 19 -20.11 36.89 5.76
C LEU A 19 -18.86 36.43 4.98
N LEU A 20 -18.16 37.35 4.33
CA LEU A 20 -16.92 37.05 3.61
C LEU A 20 -15.80 36.59 4.57
N LEU A 21 -15.67 37.22 5.73
CA LEU A 21 -14.74 36.81 6.80
C LEU A 21 -15.11 35.42 7.36
N ALA A 22 -16.39 35.13 7.56
CA ALA A 22 -16.86 33.83 8.04
C ALA A 22 -16.59 32.72 7.01
N VAL A 23 -16.80 32.97 5.72
CA VAL A 23 -16.50 32.00 4.64
C VAL A 23 -14.99 31.77 4.53
N ALA A 24 -14.16 32.80 4.67
CA ALA A 24 -12.70 32.67 4.65
C ALA A 24 -12.13 31.88 5.85
N SER A 25 -12.89 31.78 6.95
CA SER A 25 -12.48 31.04 8.16
C SER A 25 -12.78 29.53 8.13
N GLN A 26 -13.50 29.04 7.11
CA GLN A 26 -13.83 27.62 6.98
C GLN A 26 -12.74 26.85 6.22
N GLY A 27 -11.52 26.91 6.73
CA GLY A 27 -10.51 25.89 6.47
C GLY A 27 -10.68 24.79 7.51
N ALA A 28 -11.61 23.86 7.29
CA ALA A 28 -11.65 22.64 8.09
C ALA A 28 -10.38 21.83 7.76
N ALA A 29 -9.32 22.04 8.54
CA ALA A 29 -8.19 21.14 8.54
C ALA A 29 -8.73 19.77 8.98
N ALA A 30 -8.71 18.78 8.09
CA ALA A 30 -8.93 17.41 8.50
C ALA A 30 -7.91 17.11 9.60
N ALA A 31 -8.38 16.83 10.82
CA ALA A 31 -7.50 16.47 11.91
C ALA A 31 -6.66 15.25 11.46
N ALA A 32 -5.34 15.37 11.56
CA ALA A 32 -4.45 14.30 11.16
C ALA A 32 -4.63 13.10 12.11
N ILE A 33 -4.86 11.91 11.54
CA ILE A 33 -4.93 10.67 12.31
C ILE A 33 -3.51 10.30 12.78
N THR A 34 -3.38 9.93 14.05
CA THR A 34 -2.13 9.54 14.69
C THR A 34 -2.22 8.10 15.23
N LYS A 35 -1.08 7.46 15.52
CA LYS A 35 -1.07 6.14 16.18
C LYS A 35 -1.77 6.16 17.56
N GLY A 36 -1.91 7.34 18.20
CA GLY A 36 -2.58 7.50 19.49
C GLY A 36 -4.11 7.40 19.42
N ASP A 37 -4.70 7.46 18.23
CA ASP A 37 -6.14 7.31 18.02
C ASP A 37 -6.60 5.84 18.04
N PHE A 38 -5.66 4.89 18.17
CA PHE A 38 -5.90 3.46 18.13
C PHE A 38 -5.56 2.79 19.48
N PRO A 39 -6.18 1.64 19.81
CA PRO A 39 -5.86 0.90 21.03
C PRO A 39 -4.37 0.58 21.15
N GLN A 40 -3.87 0.48 22.38
CA GLN A 40 -2.50 0.04 22.62
C GLN A 40 -2.27 -1.35 22.02
N GLY A 41 -1.17 -1.50 21.27
CA GLY A 41 -0.85 -2.74 20.57
C GLY A 41 -1.57 -2.92 19.23
N PHE A 42 -2.26 -1.89 18.72
CA PHE A 42 -2.79 -1.92 17.36
C PHE A 42 -1.64 -2.06 16.33
N VAL A 43 -1.77 -3.03 15.42
CA VAL A 43 -0.75 -3.35 14.42
C VAL A 43 -1.11 -2.67 13.10
N PHE A 44 -0.23 -1.80 12.60
CA PHE A 44 -0.31 -1.28 11.25
C PHE A 44 0.59 -2.11 10.33
N GLY A 45 0.08 -2.55 9.20
CA GLY A 45 0.86 -3.35 8.28
C GLY A 45 0.54 -3.11 6.82
N THR A 46 1.38 -3.66 5.96
CA THR A 46 1.20 -3.66 4.50
C THR A 46 0.99 -5.09 4.01
N GLY A 47 0.37 -5.21 2.83
CA GLY A 47 0.00 -6.48 2.23
C GLY A 47 0.40 -6.58 0.76
N SER A 48 0.94 -7.72 0.34
CA SER A 48 1.25 -8.02 -1.06
C SER A 48 0.78 -9.42 -1.46
N SER A 49 0.89 -9.75 -2.75
CA SER A 49 0.72 -11.12 -3.24
C SER A 49 1.81 -11.50 -4.25
N ALA A 50 2.30 -12.74 -4.18
CA ALA A 50 3.46 -13.23 -4.91
C ALA A 50 3.47 -12.84 -6.41
N TYR A 51 2.38 -13.11 -7.13
CA TYR A 51 2.31 -12.85 -8.57
C TYR A 51 2.37 -11.36 -8.93
N GLN A 52 1.99 -10.46 -8.02
CA GLN A 52 1.96 -9.01 -8.29
C GLN A 52 3.33 -8.34 -8.10
N ILE A 53 4.23 -8.95 -7.33
CA ILE A 53 5.43 -8.28 -6.81
C ILE A 53 6.74 -9.06 -7.03
N GLU A 54 6.70 -10.40 -7.08
CA GLU A 54 7.93 -11.20 -7.10
C GLU A 54 8.70 -11.07 -8.43
N GLY A 55 8.02 -11.18 -9.57
CA GLY A 55 8.68 -11.37 -10.87
C GLY A 55 9.34 -12.75 -10.99
N ALA A 56 10.44 -12.84 -11.75
CA ALA A 56 11.30 -14.01 -11.90
C ALA A 56 10.55 -15.30 -12.30
N VAL A 57 9.58 -15.20 -13.22
CA VAL A 57 8.62 -16.27 -13.52
C VAL A 57 9.25 -17.56 -14.08
N ALA A 58 10.44 -17.44 -14.68
CA ALA A 58 11.18 -18.53 -15.32
C ALA A 58 12.42 -18.99 -14.52
N GLU A 59 12.62 -18.47 -13.30
CA GLU A 59 13.84 -18.71 -12.52
C GLU A 59 13.65 -19.80 -11.45
N ASP A 60 14.78 -20.38 -11.03
CA ASP A 60 14.91 -21.35 -9.93
C ASP A 60 13.86 -22.49 -9.97
N GLY A 61 13.45 -22.90 -11.17
CA GLY A 61 12.55 -24.04 -11.38
C GLY A 61 11.07 -23.78 -11.13
N ARG A 62 10.65 -22.51 -10.97
CA ARG A 62 9.22 -22.14 -10.94
C ARG A 62 8.48 -22.69 -12.16
N LYS A 63 7.28 -23.21 -11.94
CA LYS A 63 6.36 -23.57 -13.04
C LYS A 63 5.39 -22.45 -13.37
N PRO A 64 4.82 -22.43 -14.60
CA PRO A 64 3.73 -21.54 -14.91
C PRO A 64 2.52 -21.78 -14.00
N SER A 65 1.92 -20.71 -13.51
CA SER A 65 0.59 -20.70 -12.89
C SER A 65 -0.48 -20.41 -13.94
N ILE A 66 -1.75 -20.54 -13.52
CA ILE A 66 -2.90 -20.15 -14.35
C ILE A 66 -2.81 -18.65 -14.74
N TRP A 67 -2.30 -17.80 -13.84
CA TRP A 67 -2.13 -16.38 -14.13
C TRP A 67 -1.08 -16.12 -15.21
N ASP A 68 0.01 -16.89 -15.26
CA ASP A 68 1.00 -16.78 -16.32
C ASP A 68 0.35 -17.10 -17.67
N THR A 69 -0.41 -18.19 -17.75
CA THR A 69 -1.16 -18.55 -18.97
C THR A 69 -2.15 -17.45 -19.36
N PHE A 70 -2.90 -16.91 -18.39
CA PHE A 70 -3.89 -15.87 -18.64
C PHE A 70 -3.27 -14.58 -19.19
N THR A 71 -2.22 -14.05 -18.56
CA THR A 71 -1.60 -12.78 -18.99
C THR A 71 -0.84 -12.93 -20.30
N HIS A 72 -0.14 -14.05 -20.51
CA HIS A 72 0.53 -14.33 -21.79
C HIS A 72 -0.43 -14.62 -22.95
N SER A 73 -1.70 -14.90 -22.65
CA SER A 73 -2.76 -15.01 -23.67
C SER A 73 -3.36 -13.65 -24.06
N GLY A 74 -2.84 -12.54 -23.54
CA GLY A 74 -3.28 -11.18 -23.89
C GLY A 74 -4.56 -10.72 -23.20
N TYR A 75 -5.00 -11.40 -22.14
CA TYR A 75 -6.21 -11.03 -21.39
C TYR A 75 -5.96 -9.98 -20.28
N SER A 76 -4.73 -9.52 -20.10
CA SER A 76 -4.38 -8.43 -19.20
C SER A 76 -4.55 -7.07 -19.88
N ALA A 77 -4.75 -6.03 -19.06
CA ALA A 77 -4.71 -4.65 -19.53
C ALA A 77 -3.35 -4.38 -20.21
N ASP A 78 -3.40 -3.77 -21.39
CA ASP A 78 -2.24 -3.39 -22.20
C ASP A 78 -1.27 -4.54 -22.53
N GLY A 79 -1.73 -5.80 -22.42
CA GLY A 79 -0.87 -6.98 -22.60
C GLY A 79 0.19 -7.16 -21.53
N ALA A 80 0.04 -6.53 -20.36
CA ALA A 80 1.02 -6.59 -19.28
C ALA A 80 1.19 -8.02 -18.72
N THR A 81 2.43 -8.43 -18.44
CA THR A 81 2.76 -9.70 -17.78
C THR A 81 3.37 -9.45 -16.41
N ALA A 82 3.46 -10.51 -15.61
CA ALA A 82 4.10 -10.45 -14.29
C ALA A 82 5.51 -11.04 -14.28
N ASP A 83 6.20 -10.99 -15.42
CA ASP A 83 7.49 -11.67 -15.57
C ASP A 83 8.58 -11.06 -14.70
N VAL A 84 8.50 -9.74 -14.46
CA VAL A 84 9.44 -8.97 -13.63
C VAL A 84 8.73 -8.21 -12.50
N THR A 85 7.64 -7.48 -12.80
CA THR A 85 6.90 -6.66 -11.80
C THR A 85 7.81 -5.72 -10.98
N ALA A 86 7.68 -5.69 -9.65
CA ALA A 86 8.54 -4.93 -8.73
C ALA A 86 9.90 -5.61 -8.48
N ASP A 87 10.10 -6.83 -8.99
CA ASP A 87 11.32 -7.61 -8.84
C ASP A 87 11.69 -7.93 -7.38
N GLN A 88 10.67 -8.12 -6.53
CA GLN A 88 10.87 -8.43 -5.11
C GLN A 88 11.61 -9.76 -4.90
N TYR A 89 11.57 -10.67 -5.88
CA TYR A 89 12.35 -11.91 -5.81
C TYR A 89 13.85 -11.64 -5.60
N HIS A 90 14.39 -10.63 -6.28
CA HIS A 90 15.79 -10.22 -6.14
C HIS A 90 15.98 -9.13 -5.08
N LYS A 91 14.99 -8.25 -4.91
CA LYS A 91 15.09 -7.01 -4.12
C LYS A 91 14.47 -7.07 -2.72
N TYR A 92 14.02 -8.24 -2.26
CA TYR A 92 13.33 -8.37 -0.96
C TYR A 92 14.07 -7.71 0.23
N LYS A 93 15.41 -7.66 0.22
CA LYS A 93 16.20 -7.00 1.27
C LYS A 93 15.98 -5.48 1.30
N GLU A 94 15.87 -4.87 0.13
CA GLU A 94 15.57 -3.44 -0.02
C GLU A 94 14.12 -3.17 0.40
N ASP A 95 13.19 -4.03 -0.01
CA ASP A 95 11.78 -3.92 0.37
C ASP A 95 11.58 -4.00 1.89
N VAL A 96 12.24 -4.95 2.57
CA VAL A 96 12.21 -5.06 4.03
C VAL A 96 12.80 -3.82 4.71
N LYS A 97 13.86 -3.23 4.14
CA LYS A 97 14.44 -1.99 4.65
C LYS A 97 13.45 -0.83 4.53
N LEU A 98 12.75 -0.70 3.41
CA LEU A 98 11.73 0.33 3.19
C LEU A 98 10.54 0.16 4.14
N LEU A 99 10.08 -1.07 4.35
CA LEU A 99 9.01 -1.38 5.31
C LEU A 99 9.40 -0.96 6.74
N SER A 100 10.64 -1.26 7.14
CA SER A 100 11.16 -0.82 8.44
C SER A 100 11.21 0.71 8.55
N GLN A 101 11.65 1.41 7.49
CA GLN A 101 11.69 2.88 7.45
C GLN A 101 10.29 3.51 7.47
N MET A 102 9.29 2.83 6.92
CA MET A 102 7.89 3.26 6.92
C MET A 102 7.25 3.17 8.32
N GLY A 103 7.86 2.45 9.26
CA GLY A 103 7.35 2.30 10.62
C GLY A 103 6.09 1.44 10.72
N VAL A 104 5.93 0.50 9.79
CA VAL A 104 4.89 -0.53 9.85
C VAL A 104 5.30 -1.64 10.82
N ASP A 105 4.31 -2.15 11.54
CA ASP A 105 4.47 -3.16 12.56
C ASP A 105 4.39 -4.59 11.97
N ALA A 106 3.77 -4.74 10.79
CA ALA A 106 3.63 -6.04 10.12
C ALA A 106 3.72 -5.96 8.60
N TYR A 107 4.20 -7.05 7.97
CA TYR A 107 4.14 -7.25 6.53
C TYR A 107 3.53 -8.61 6.20
N ARG A 108 2.42 -8.61 5.47
CA ARG A 108 1.73 -9.81 5.01
C ARG A 108 2.03 -10.02 3.53
N PHE A 109 2.60 -11.16 3.19
CA PHE A 109 2.85 -11.58 1.80
C PHE A 109 2.27 -12.97 1.55
N SER A 110 2.07 -13.33 0.29
CA SER A 110 1.71 -14.70 -0.11
C SER A 110 2.89 -15.40 -0.75
N ILE A 111 2.87 -16.74 -0.75
CA ILE A 111 3.92 -17.56 -1.35
C ILE A 111 3.42 -18.11 -2.68
N ALA A 112 4.21 -17.99 -3.74
CA ALA A 112 3.90 -18.60 -5.03
C ALA A 112 3.92 -20.13 -4.95
N TRP A 113 2.74 -20.75 -4.93
CA TRP A 113 2.58 -22.21 -4.99
C TRP A 113 3.39 -22.91 -6.09
N PRO A 114 3.44 -22.43 -7.35
CA PRO A 114 4.21 -23.10 -8.40
C PRO A 114 5.74 -23.00 -8.21
N ARG A 115 6.23 -22.19 -7.26
CA ARG A 115 7.64 -22.19 -6.83
C ARG A 115 7.91 -23.26 -5.79
N LEU A 116 6.95 -23.56 -4.92
CA LEU A 116 7.11 -24.54 -3.84
C LEU A 116 6.92 -25.98 -4.31
N ILE A 117 5.92 -26.22 -5.16
CA ILE A 117 5.59 -27.56 -5.62
C ILE A 117 5.43 -27.55 -7.14
N PRO A 118 6.50 -27.77 -7.91
CA PRO A 118 6.47 -27.75 -9.38
C PRO A 118 5.76 -28.98 -10.01
N GLY A 119 4.85 -29.66 -9.30
CA GLY A 119 4.09 -30.86 -9.73
C GLY A 119 3.23 -31.46 -8.60
N LYS A 120 2.43 -32.53 -8.85
CA LYS A 120 1.57 -33.18 -7.82
C LYS A 120 2.33 -33.99 -6.76
N VAL A 121 3.65 -34.01 -6.78
CA VAL A 121 4.47 -34.82 -5.89
C VAL A 121 5.38 -33.89 -5.10
N ILE A 122 5.46 -34.11 -3.79
CA ILE A 122 6.40 -33.42 -2.90
C ILE A 122 7.67 -34.28 -2.84
N PRO A 123 8.76 -33.94 -3.54
CA PRO A 123 10.06 -34.39 -3.12
C PRO A 123 10.97 -33.20 -2.86
N THR A 124 11.45 -33.09 -1.62
CA THR A 124 12.83 -32.69 -1.27
C THR A 124 13.40 -31.37 -1.83
N VAL A 125 12.60 -30.44 -2.37
CA VAL A 125 13.03 -29.05 -2.71
C VAL A 125 12.88 -28.11 -1.50
N LEU A 126 12.95 -28.65 -0.28
CA LEU A 126 13.00 -27.89 0.97
C LEU A 126 14.40 -27.32 1.27
N VAL A 127 15.17 -26.92 0.24
CA VAL A 127 16.55 -26.44 0.44
C VAL A 127 16.77 -25.01 -0.07
N LYS A 128 15.88 -24.42 -0.89
CA LYS A 128 16.03 -23.00 -1.34
C LYS A 128 14.89 -22.04 -1.01
N ALA A 129 13.66 -22.54 -0.85
CA ALA A 129 12.58 -21.80 -0.16
C ALA A 129 12.95 -21.35 1.28
N PRO A 130 13.83 -22.04 2.05
CA PRO A 130 14.24 -21.58 3.37
C PRO A 130 15.08 -20.30 3.34
N HIS A 131 15.73 -19.90 2.24
CA HIS A 131 16.60 -18.71 2.30
C HIS A 131 15.83 -17.39 2.29
N VAL A 132 14.69 -17.32 1.59
CA VAL A 132 13.80 -16.15 1.62
C VAL A 132 12.92 -16.21 2.87
N LEU A 133 12.39 -17.38 3.21
CA LEU A 133 11.53 -17.55 4.39
C LEU A 133 12.30 -17.37 5.71
N ASN A 134 13.49 -17.97 5.86
CA ASN A 134 14.25 -17.87 7.11
C ASN A 134 14.81 -16.46 7.33
N ASN A 135 15.10 -15.68 6.28
CA ASN A 135 15.58 -14.30 6.45
C ASN A 135 14.47 -13.28 6.77
N VAL A 136 13.23 -13.54 6.35
CA VAL A 136 12.07 -12.68 6.69
C VAL A 136 11.54 -13.00 8.10
N PHE A 137 11.59 -14.26 8.53
CA PHE A 137 11.10 -14.66 9.86
C PHE A 137 12.10 -14.44 11.02
N GLN A 138 13.42 -14.37 10.76
CA GLN A 138 14.46 -14.28 11.82
C GLN A 138 14.76 -12.83 12.29
N ARG A 139 14.00 -11.82 11.85
CA ARG A 139 14.22 -10.41 12.24
C ARG A 139 12.96 -9.69 12.75
N SER A 140 11.90 -10.44 13.04
CA SER A 140 10.70 -9.97 13.74
C SER A 140 10.86 -10.10 15.26
#